data_AF-A0A965IZB5-F1
#
_entry.id   AF-A0A965IZB5-F1
#
_cell.length_a   1.000
_cell.length_b   1.000
_cell.length_c   1.000
_cell.angle_alpha   90.00
_cell.angle_beta   90.00
_cell.angle_gamma   90.00
#
_symmetry.space_group_name_H-M   'P 1'
#
loop_
_entity.id
_entity.type
_entity.pdbx_description
1 polymer ?
#
loop_
_entity_poly.entity_id
_entity_poly.type
_entity_poly.pdbx_seq_one_letter_code
_entity_poly.pdbx_strand_id
1 'polypeptide(L)'
;MALTDLKSDLSKFRRPIERPIIDTQSVEINRKSNLTPLSDLSDKLTFLSIEERMSEYKLKPDRADVIVPALEIYTYVLNELSAEKISVPKMGLSDGIIYDFYKKEIYNEHVG
;
A
#
# COMPACT_ATOMS: atom_id res chain seq x y z
N MET A 1 10.35 5.40 -45.69
CA MET A 1 11.45 5.59 -44.71
C MET A 1 10.96 6.13 -43.37
N ALA A 2 9.95 7.02 -43.30
CA ALA A 2 9.49 7.58 -42.01
C ALA A 2 8.69 6.64 -41.08
N LEU A 3 7.93 5.67 -41.62
CA LEU A 3 7.06 4.79 -40.80
C LEU A 3 7.82 3.65 -40.10
N THR A 4 8.92 3.19 -40.69
CA THR A 4 9.78 2.14 -40.12
C THR A 4 10.53 2.65 -38.89
N ASP A 5 10.97 3.89 -38.93
CA ASP A 5 11.74 4.50 -37.85
C ASP A 5 10.86 4.74 -36.61
N LEU A 6 9.61 5.19 -36.81
CA LEU A 6 8.63 5.37 -35.75
C LEU A 6 8.26 4.06 -35.05
N LYS A 7 8.09 2.96 -35.81
CA LYS A 7 7.83 1.63 -35.23
C LYS A 7 9.00 1.14 -34.37
N SER A 8 10.24 1.42 -34.79
CA SER A 8 11.44 1.06 -34.03
C SER A 8 11.55 1.87 -32.73
N ASP A 9 11.17 3.15 -32.75
CA ASP A 9 11.26 4.01 -31.56
C ASP A 9 10.18 3.68 -30.53
N LEU A 10 8.96 3.37 -30.98
CA LEU A 10 7.88 2.93 -30.10
C LEU A 10 8.18 1.56 -29.44
N SER A 11 8.98 0.71 -30.08
CA SER A 11 9.39 -0.58 -29.50
C SER A 11 10.23 -0.42 -28.22
N LYS A 12 10.95 0.69 -28.05
CA LYS A 12 11.76 0.99 -26.85
C LYS A 12 10.90 1.39 -25.64
N PHE A 13 9.71 1.93 -25.90
CA PHE A 13 8.68 2.25 -24.90
C PHE A 13 7.83 1.02 -24.52
N ARG A 14 7.89 -0.06 -25.30
CA ARG A 14 7.22 -1.34 -25.00
C ARG A 14 7.99 -2.25 -24.03
N ARG A 15 9.15 -1.81 -23.53
CA ARG A 15 9.90 -2.63 -22.56
C ARG A 15 9.02 -2.90 -21.34
N PRO A 16 8.65 -4.16 -21.07
CA PRO A 16 7.82 -4.49 -19.93
C PRO A 16 8.50 -3.99 -18.66
N ILE A 17 7.72 -3.44 -17.73
CA ILE A 17 8.21 -3.20 -16.38
C ILE A 17 8.51 -4.59 -15.79
N GLU A 18 9.78 -5.00 -15.84
CA GLU A 18 10.21 -6.37 -15.49
C GLU A 18 9.88 -6.72 -14.03
N ARG A 19 9.81 -5.71 -13.15
CA ARG A 19 9.25 -5.79 -11.79
C ARG A 19 8.64 -4.45 -11.41
N PRO A 20 7.43 -4.40 -10.82
CA PRO A 20 6.94 -3.16 -10.25
C PRO A 20 7.96 -2.67 -9.22
N ILE A 21 8.23 -1.38 -9.19
CA ILE A 21 9.02 -0.76 -8.13
C ILE A 21 8.11 -0.78 -6.89
N ILE A 22 8.10 -1.90 -6.17
CA ILE A 22 7.33 -2.05 -4.93
C ILE A 22 8.12 -1.36 -3.82
N ASP A 23 8.07 -0.03 -3.81
CA ASP A 23 8.53 0.73 -2.67
C ASP A 23 7.66 0.34 -1.47
N THR A 24 8.29 -0.25 -0.46
CA THR A 24 7.62 -0.85 0.69
C THR A 24 8.26 -0.28 1.94
N GLN A 25 7.44 0.30 2.82
CA GLN A 25 7.88 0.65 4.16
C GLN A 25 7.60 -0.53 5.08
N SER A 26 8.59 -0.94 5.86
CA SER A 26 8.43 -2.04 6.80
C SER A 26 8.74 -1.62 8.21
N VAL A 27 7.97 -2.15 9.15
CA VAL A 27 8.12 -1.89 10.58
C VAL A 27 8.18 -3.23 11.31
N GLU A 28 9.22 -3.40 12.14
CA GLU A 28 9.38 -4.56 13.02
C GLU A 28 8.45 -4.43 14.24
N ILE A 29 7.83 -5.53 14.66
CA ILE A 29 6.89 -5.58 15.78
C ILE A 29 7.63 -6.10 17.01
N ASN A 30 7.85 -5.22 17.99
CA ASN A 30 8.48 -5.60 19.25
C ASN A 30 7.48 -6.29 20.17
N ARG A 31 7.57 -7.63 20.28
CA ARG A 31 6.68 -8.45 21.14
C ARG A 31 7.12 -8.54 22.60
N LYS A 32 8.18 -7.83 23.04
CA LYS A 32 8.67 -7.91 24.44
C LYS A 32 7.64 -7.41 25.46
N SER A 33 6.70 -6.58 25.02
CA SER A 33 5.47 -6.23 25.71
C SER A 33 4.31 -6.66 24.83
N ASN A 34 3.15 -7.00 25.42
CA ASN A 34 1.90 -7.20 24.66
C ASN A 34 1.39 -5.92 23.95
N LEU A 35 2.21 -4.87 23.94
CA LEU A 35 1.99 -3.57 23.33
C LEU A 35 2.65 -3.56 21.97
N THR A 36 1.84 -3.49 20.92
CA THR A 36 2.31 -3.27 19.55
C THR A 36 2.39 -1.75 19.29
N PRO A 37 3.20 -1.30 18.32
CA PRO A 37 3.20 0.12 17.93
C PRO A 37 1.79 0.66 17.56
N LEU A 38 0.90 -0.24 17.13
CA LEU A 38 -0.48 0.09 16.76
C LEU A 38 -1.41 0.19 17.97
N SER A 39 -1.22 -0.63 19.01
CA SER A 39 -2.00 -0.50 20.26
C SER A 39 -1.67 0.81 20.97
N ASP A 40 -0.39 1.18 21.02
CA ASP A 40 0.03 2.45 21.64
C ASP A 40 -0.57 3.67 20.90
N LEU A 41 -0.70 3.58 19.58
CA LEU A 41 -1.34 4.61 18.78
C LEU A 41 -2.86 4.61 18.97
N SER A 42 -3.47 3.43 19.08
CA SER A 42 -4.91 3.28 19.34
C SER A 42 -5.29 3.93 20.67
N ASP A 43 -4.53 3.67 21.72
CA ASP A 43 -4.75 4.25 23.05
C ASP A 43 -4.67 5.78 22.99
N LYS A 44 -3.64 6.34 22.33
CA LYS A 44 -3.49 7.79 22.16
C LYS A 44 -4.67 8.41 21.42
N LEU A 45 -5.10 7.81 20.31
CA LEU A 45 -6.18 8.36 19.48
C LEU A 45 -7.56 8.20 20.14
N THR A 46 -7.74 7.19 21.00
CA THR A 46 -9.00 6.95 21.72
C THR A 46 -9.39 8.12 22.62
N PHE A 47 -8.40 8.79 23.23
CA PHE A 47 -8.64 9.95 24.10
C PHE A 47 -8.84 11.27 23.34
N LEU A 48 -8.65 11.27 22.02
CA LEU A 48 -8.85 12.46 21.18
C LEU A 48 -10.25 12.44 20.53
N SER A 49 -10.86 13.63 20.46
CA SER A 49 -12.03 13.90 19.62
C SER A 49 -11.71 13.75 18.13
N ILE A 50 -12.74 13.68 17.28
CA ILE A 50 -12.56 13.57 15.83
C ILE A 50 -11.81 14.80 15.30
N GLU A 51 -12.14 15.99 15.79
CA GLU A 51 -11.51 17.26 15.43
C GLU A 51 -10.02 17.31 15.84
N GLU A 52 -9.69 16.80 17.03
CA GLU A 52 -8.30 16.68 17.49
C GLU A 52 -7.52 15.68 16.64
N ARG A 53 -8.11 14.52 16.32
CA ARG A 53 -7.51 13.55 15.39
C ARG A 53 -7.25 14.15 14.01
N MET A 54 -8.20 14.94 13.50
CA MET A 54 -8.04 15.64 12.21
C MET A 54 -6.89 16.66 12.25
N SER A 55 -6.84 17.49 13.29
CA SER A 55 -5.87 18.58 13.40
C SER A 55 -4.45 18.09 13.72
N GLU A 56 -4.30 17.19 14.68
CA GLU A 56 -2.99 16.68 15.12
C GLU A 56 -2.36 15.71 14.12
N TYR A 57 -3.16 14.82 13.53
CA TYR A 57 -2.68 13.77 12.63
C TYR A 57 -2.94 14.07 11.15
N LYS A 58 -3.48 15.25 10.84
CA LYS A 58 -3.80 15.71 9.47
C LYS A 58 -4.71 14.73 8.73
N LEU A 59 -5.64 14.11 9.46
CA LEU A 59 -6.60 13.16 8.92
C LEU A 59 -7.76 13.89 8.26
N LYS A 60 -8.28 13.29 7.18
CA LYS A 60 -9.58 13.69 6.64
C LYS A 60 -10.70 13.27 7.61
N PRO A 61 -11.87 13.92 7.60
CA PRO A 61 -12.96 13.61 8.53
C PRO A 61 -13.38 12.14 8.50
N ASP A 62 -13.56 11.57 7.30
CA ASP A 62 -13.89 10.17 7.06
C ASP A 62 -12.86 9.20 7.65
N ARG A 63 -11.59 9.61 7.67
CA ARG A 63 -10.49 8.81 8.25
C ARG A 63 -10.38 8.96 9.75
N ALA A 64 -10.59 10.15 10.28
CA ALA A 64 -10.53 10.43 11.72
C ALA A 64 -11.62 9.70 12.51
N ASP A 65 -12.78 9.49 11.87
CA ASP A 65 -13.89 8.71 12.43
C ASP A 65 -13.53 7.22 12.55
N VAL A 66 -12.89 6.65 11.51
CA VAL A 66 -12.64 5.20 11.42
C VAL A 66 -11.24 4.75 11.84
N ILE A 67 -10.32 5.66 12.17
CA ILE A 67 -8.93 5.31 12.43
C ILE A 67 -8.77 4.38 13.65
N VAL A 68 -9.52 4.63 14.73
CA VAL A 68 -9.46 3.81 15.95
C VAL A 68 -9.97 2.38 15.69
N PRO A 69 -11.19 2.14 15.16
CA PRO A 69 -11.63 0.78 14.87
C PRO A 69 -10.75 0.07 13.84
N ALA A 70 -10.15 0.80 12.89
CA ALA A 70 -9.17 0.21 11.98
C ALA A 70 -7.92 -0.29 12.72
N LEU A 71 -7.35 0.49 13.65
CA LEU A 71 -6.19 0.08 14.45
C LEU A 71 -6.47 -1.16 15.30
N GLU A 72 -7.68 -1.30 15.84
CA GLU A 72 -8.11 -2.50 16.58
C GLU A 72 -8.09 -3.74 15.68
N ILE A 73 -8.64 -3.64 14.46
CA ILE A 73 -8.63 -4.74 13.48
C ILE A 73 -7.20 -5.13 13.12
N TYR A 74 -6.33 -4.16 12.81
CA TYR A 74 -4.94 -4.45 12.49
C TYR A 74 -4.20 -5.10 13.67
N THR A 75 -4.42 -4.61 14.90
CA THR A 75 -3.80 -5.17 16.10
C THR A 75 -4.25 -6.62 16.32
N TYR A 76 -5.55 -6.90 16.18
CA TYR A 76 -6.08 -8.26 16.27
C TYR A 76 -5.42 -9.19 15.26
N VAL A 77 -5.37 -8.81 13.97
CA VAL A 77 -4.78 -9.64 12.91
C VAL A 77 -3.29 -9.90 13.15
N LEU A 78 -2.52 -8.88 13.55
CA LEU A 78 -1.08 -9.03 13.81
C LEU A 78 -0.79 -9.93 15.01
N ASN A 79 -1.66 -9.89 16.02
CA ASN A 79 -1.59 -10.77 17.18
C ASN A 79 -1.92 -12.21 16.79
N GLU A 80 -3.03 -12.42 16.09
CA GLU A 80 -3.50 -13.75 15.65
C GLU A 80 -2.48 -14.43 14.73
N LEU A 81 -1.86 -13.68 13.82
CA LEU A 81 -0.84 -14.19 12.90
C LEU A 81 0.54 -14.34 13.54
N SER A 82 0.72 -13.93 14.80
CA SER A 82 2.04 -13.84 15.44
C SER A 82 3.06 -13.09 14.58
N ALA A 83 2.62 -12.05 13.87
CA ALA A 83 3.43 -11.35 12.89
C ALA A 83 4.64 -10.63 13.53
N GLU A 84 5.84 -10.85 13.00
CA GLU A 84 7.06 -10.18 13.47
C GLU A 84 7.28 -8.83 12.77
N LYS A 85 6.63 -8.63 11.62
CA LYS A 85 6.85 -7.49 10.73
C LYS A 85 5.57 -7.14 9.98
N ILE A 86 5.33 -5.84 9.79
CA ILE A 86 4.32 -5.31 8.88
C ILE A 86 5.01 -4.59 7.72
N SER A 87 4.52 -4.82 6.50
CA SER A 87 5.01 -4.19 5.28
C SER A 87 3.87 -3.46 4.58
N VAL A 88 4.03 -2.16 4.39
CA VAL A 88 3.06 -1.27 3.75
C VAL A 88 3.58 -0.92 2.36
N PRO A 89 2.96 -1.44 1.28
CA PRO A 89 3.31 -1.06 -0.08
C PRO A 89 2.88 0.39 -0.36
N LYS A 90 3.66 1.13 -1.13
CA LYS A 90 3.29 2.47 -1.61
C LYS A 90 2.34 2.45 -2.81
N MET A 91 1.88 1.27 -3.23
CA MET A 91 0.89 1.07 -4.29
C MET A 91 -0.40 0.49 -3.70
N GLY A 92 -1.53 0.96 -4.21
CA GLY A 92 -2.87 0.53 -3.82
C GLY A 92 -3.48 -0.51 -4.76
N LEU A 93 -4.71 -0.89 -4.45
CA LEU A 93 -5.49 -1.85 -5.24
C LEU A 93 -5.66 -1.41 -6.70
N SER A 94 -5.95 -0.13 -6.93
CA SER A 94 -6.10 0.43 -8.28
C SER A 94 -4.83 0.25 -9.13
N ASP A 95 -3.67 0.50 -8.53
CA ASP A 95 -2.38 0.32 -9.21
C ASP A 95 -2.15 -1.14 -9.56
N GLY A 96 -2.48 -2.06 -8.64
CA GLY A 96 -2.41 -3.50 -8.86
C GLY A 96 -3.32 -3.98 -10.00
N ILE A 97 -4.55 -3.46 -10.06
CA ILE A 97 -5.51 -3.76 -11.13
C ILE A 97 -4.98 -3.26 -12.48
N ILE A 98 -4.54 -2.00 -12.56
CA ILE A 98 -3.98 -1.42 -13.79
C ILE A 98 -2.75 -2.22 -14.25
N TYR A 99 -1.87 -2.58 -13.32
CA TYR A 99 -0.70 -3.40 -13.60
C TYR A 99 -1.06 -4.79 -14.15
N ASP A 100 -2.07 -5.45 -13.57
CA ASP A 100 -2.56 -6.73 -14.05
C ASP A 100 -3.12 -6.64 -15.48
N PHE A 101 -3.93 -5.61 -15.77
CA PHE A 101 -4.42 -5.35 -17.13
C PHE A 101 -3.28 -5.12 -18.12
N TYR A 102 -2.32 -4.25 -17.78
CA TYR A 102 -1.16 -3.97 -18.62
C TYR A 102 -0.37 -5.25 -18.93
N LYS A 103 -0.13 -6.10 -17.92
CA LYS A 103 0.61 -7.36 -18.08
C LYS A 103 -0.11 -8.33 -19.01
N LYS A 104 -1.45 -8.42 -18.92
CA LYS A 104 -2.26 -9.27 -19.80
C LYS A 104 -2.24 -8.80 -21.25
N GLU A 105 -2.34 -7.49 -21.49
CA GLU A 105 -2.23 -6.93 -22.85
C GLU A 105 -0.85 -7.21 -23.47
N ILE A 106 0.24 -6.99 -22.73
CA ILE A 106 1.60 -7.28 -23.22
C ILE A 106 1.78 -8.78 -23.54
N TYR A 107 1.23 -9.68 -22.72
CA TYR A 107 1.28 -11.12 -22.96
C TYR A 107 0.57 -11.51 -24.26
N ASN A 108 -0.63 -10.96 -24.48
CA ASN A 108 -1.42 -11.21 -25.69
C ASN A 108 -0.74 -10.68 -26.98
N GLU A 109 0.03 -9.58 -26.89
CA GLU A 109 0.75 -9.04 -28.05
C GLU A 109 2.02 -9.83 -28.44
N HIS A 110 2.64 -10.60 -27.53
CA HIS A 110 3.96 -11.21 -27.75
C HIS A 110 3.99 -12.74 -27.72
N VAL A 111 2.94 -13.41 -27.24
CA VAL A 111 2.91 -14.86 -27.06
C VAL A 111 1.66 -15.52 -27.67
N GLY A 112 0.69 -14.71 -28.12
CA GLY A 112 -0.52 -15.15 -28.83
C GLY A 112 -0.34 -15.22 -30.34
#